data_AF-A0A316XFW7-F1
#
_entry.id   AF-A0A316XFW7-F1
#
_cell.length_a   1.000
_cell.length_b   1.000
_cell.length_c   1.000
_cell.angle_alpha   90.00
_cell.angle_beta   90.00
_cell.angle_gamma   90.00
#
_symmetry.space_group_name_H-M   'P 1'
#
loop_
_entity.id
_entity.type
_entity.pdbx_description
1 polymer ?
#
loop_
_entity_poly.entity_id
_entity_poly.type
_entity_poly.pdbx_seq_one_letter_code
_entity_poly.pdbx_strand_id
1 'polypeptide(L)'
;MEIPEQIRVRLLLTFGKEIFYKFYWFEMNGDDFYWGSAYQANYSEKTTTSFTETKELELEIPKDFNELEKNSGKYSFHQSGHIHYKINLKDGTSDYKNISIWPKKEEIDKPVRFFTVLSRTLKHYNKQIGNLTKGNSSAVGLNFMEETKEKRVYFEFFLSPAGEFPIPDTLIKIEGNMDSIICHPMSDHLILIIRHGVMENLSDWHPEKELSIIENDI
;
A
#
# COMPACT_ATOMS: atom_id res chain seq x y z
N MET A 1 19.14 -18.57 11.26
CA MET A 1 19.54 -17.75 10.11
C MET A 1 19.41 -16.32 10.60
N GLU A 2 20.50 -15.56 10.69
CA GLU A 2 20.42 -14.16 11.15
C GLU A 2 19.69 -13.33 10.10
N ILE A 3 18.60 -12.68 10.51
CA ILE A 3 17.85 -11.79 9.65
C ILE A 3 18.60 -10.45 9.59
N PRO A 4 18.93 -9.91 8.40
CA PRO A 4 19.71 -8.70 8.29
C PRO A 4 18.95 -7.48 8.88
N GLU A 5 19.72 -6.56 9.47
CA GLU A 5 19.22 -5.33 10.11
C GLU A 5 18.38 -4.45 9.17
N GLN A 6 18.61 -4.58 7.86
CA GLN A 6 17.81 -3.97 6.81
C GLN A 6 17.29 -5.03 5.84
N ILE A 7 15.97 -5.07 5.68
CA ILE A 7 15.25 -5.87 4.67
C ILE A 7 14.37 -4.96 3.86
N ARG A 8 14.48 -5.04 2.53
CA ARG A 8 13.53 -4.39 1.62
C ARG A 8 12.84 -5.41 0.74
N VAL A 9 11.52 -5.37 0.70
CA VAL A 9 10.70 -6.19 -0.20
C VAL A 9 10.13 -5.30 -1.30
N ARG A 10 10.33 -5.71 -2.55
CA ARG A 10 9.73 -5.06 -3.73
C ARG A 10 8.59 -5.93 -4.23
N LEU A 11 7.38 -5.40 -4.20
CA LEU A 11 6.21 -6.03 -4.77
C LEU A 11 6.15 -5.73 -6.27
N LEU A 12 6.03 -6.80 -7.06
CA LEU A 12 6.00 -6.78 -8.50
C LEU A 12 4.72 -7.46 -8.99
N LEU A 13 4.13 -6.91 -10.05
CA LEU A 13 3.04 -7.54 -10.77
C LEU A 13 3.61 -8.18 -12.04
N THR A 14 3.23 -9.41 -12.33
CA THR A 14 3.61 -10.12 -13.55
C THR A 14 2.38 -10.61 -14.30
N PHE A 15 2.50 -10.64 -15.63
CA PHE A 15 1.47 -11.18 -16.51
C PHE A 15 2.10 -12.20 -17.45
N GLY A 16 1.67 -13.45 -17.37
CA GLY A 16 2.28 -14.52 -18.17
C GLY A 16 3.76 -14.72 -17.81
N LYS A 17 4.65 -14.80 -18.82
CA LYS A 17 6.02 -15.29 -18.63
C LYS A 17 7.14 -14.24 -18.49
N GLU A 18 6.94 -12.94 -18.74
CA GLU A 18 8.13 -12.10 -19.02
C GLU A 18 8.20 -10.67 -18.45
N ILE A 19 7.14 -10.10 -17.85
CA ILE A 19 7.19 -8.65 -17.54
C ILE A 19 6.84 -8.35 -16.10
N PHE A 20 7.80 -7.76 -15.39
CA PHE A 20 7.64 -7.20 -14.05
C PHE A 20 7.23 -5.73 -14.13
N TYR A 21 6.18 -5.40 -13.41
CA TYR A 21 5.74 -4.04 -13.15
C TYR A 21 5.99 -3.77 -11.67
N LYS A 22 6.82 -2.77 -11.35
CA LYS A 22 6.95 -2.32 -9.96
C LYS A 22 5.58 -1.93 -9.46
N PHE A 23 5.33 -2.09 -8.17
CA PHE A 23 4.08 -1.64 -7.58
C PHE A 23 4.33 -0.91 -6.28
N TYR A 24 4.68 -1.64 -5.23
CA TYR A 24 5.01 -1.09 -3.91
C TYR A 24 6.35 -1.63 -3.41
N TRP A 25 6.95 -0.93 -2.46
CA TRP A 25 8.07 -1.44 -1.69
C TRP A 25 7.78 -1.30 -0.20
N PHE A 26 8.34 -2.22 0.58
CA PHE A 26 8.26 -2.29 2.02
C PHE A 26 9.66 -2.47 2.56
N GLU A 27 10.00 -1.82 3.66
CA GLU A 27 11.34 -1.88 4.24
C GLU A 27 11.26 -1.90 5.77
N MET A 28 11.98 -2.85 6.35
CA MET A 28 12.41 -2.79 7.74
C MET A 28 13.85 -2.31 7.79
N ASN A 29 14.12 -1.33 8.65
CA ASN A 29 15.45 -0.83 8.93
C ASN A 29 15.57 -0.61 10.44
N GLY A 30 16.20 -1.56 11.14
CA GLY A 30 16.11 -1.66 12.60
C GLY A 30 14.64 -1.75 13.04
N ASP A 31 14.25 -0.86 13.96
CA ASP A 31 12.89 -0.78 14.51
C ASP A 31 11.94 0.11 13.70
N ASP A 32 12.33 0.60 12.52
CA ASP A 32 11.49 1.44 11.67
C ASP A 32 10.96 0.66 10.47
N PHE A 33 9.69 0.92 10.11
CA PHE A 33 9.02 0.29 8.97
C PHE A 33 8.62 1.37 7.98
N TYR A 34 8.95 1.17 6.72
CA TYR A 34 8.72 2.13 5.66
C TYR A 34 7.99 1.46 4.50
N TRP A 35 7.07 2.17 3.88
CA TRP A 35 6.45 1.70 2.63
C TRP A 35 6.10 2.85 1.71
N GLY A 36 5.95 2.54 0.43
CA GLY A 36 5.51 3.52 -0.54
C GLY A 36 5.29 2.94 -1.91
N SER A 37 4.56 3.69 -2.72
CA SER A 37 4.40 3.38 -4.13
C SER A 37 5.76 3.47 -4.83
N ALA A 38 5.98 2.61 -5.82
CA ALA A 38 7.10 2.75 -6.73
C ALA A 38 6.89 3.87 -7.76
N TYR A 39 5.73 4.51 -7.76
CA TYR A 39 5.37 5.62 -8.65
C TYR A 39 5.04 6.88 -7.84
N GLN A 40 5.07 8.02 -8.53
CA GLN A 40 4.43 9.23 -8.02
C GLN A 40 2.92 9.01 -8.07
N ALA A 41 2.26 9.07 -6.91
CA ALA A 41 0.81 9.09 -6.83
C ALA A 41 0.31 10.52 -7.06
N ASN A 42 -0.88 10.66 -7.65
CA ASN A 42 -1.61 11.92 -7.57
C ASN A 42 -2.15 12.00 -6.15
N TYR A 43 -1.68 12.96 -5.36
CA TYR A 43 -2.21 13.18 -4.02
C TYR A 43 -3.18 14.36 -4.11
N SER A 44 -4.49 14.07 -4.15
CA SER A 44 -5.51 15.11 -4.10
C SER A 44 -5.98 15.30 -2.66
N GLU A 45 -5.48 16.31 -1.98
CA GLU A 45 -6.02 16.75 -0.68
C GLU A 45 -7.40 17.40 -0.81
N LYS A 46 -7.77 17.81 -2.03
CA LYS A 46 -8.90 18.71 -2.28
C LYS A 46 -10.29 18.06 -2.31
N THR A 47 -10.46 16.83 -1.85
CA THR A 47 -11.82 16.34 -1.53
C THR A 47 -12.01 16.46 -0.03
N THR A 48 -12.26 17.69 0.43
CA THR A 48 -12.63 17.94 1.82
C THR A 48 -14.00 17.32 2.03
N THR A 49 -14.06 16.17 2.68
CA THR A 49 -15.31 15.66 3.25
C THR A 49 -15.42 16.21 4.66
N SER A 50 -16.08 17.35 4.81
CA SER A 50 -16.58 17.80 6.11
C SER A 50 -18.00 17.30 6.28
N PHE A 51 -18.26 16.60 7.37
CA PHE A 51 -19.63 16.43 7.85
C PHE A 51 -20.05 17.75 8.47
N THR A 52 -21.08 18.38 7.94
CA THR A 52 -21.75 19.47 8.65
C THR A 52 -22.34 18.95 9.95
N GLU A 53 -22.65 19.83 10.91
CA GLU A 53 -23.40 19.48 12.13
C GLU A 53 -24.74 18.77 11.82
N THR A 54 -25.22 18.84 10.57
CA THR A 54 -26.44 18.22 10.05
C THR A 54 -26.24 16.84 9.38
N LYS A 55 -25.03 16.24 9.41
CA LYS A 55 -24.67 15.00 8.67
C LYS A 55 -24.83 15.12 7.15
N GLU A 56 -24.72 16.32 6.59
CA GLU A 56 -24.70 16.51 5.15
C GLU A 56 -23.25 16.47 4.65
N LEU A 57 -23.07 15.87 3.47
CA LEU A 57 -21.79 15.71 2.82
C LEU A 57 -21.63 16.84 1.79
N GLU A 58 -20.70 17.76 2.04
CA GLU A 58 -20.30 18.76 1.05
C GLU A 58 -19.17 18.18 0.17
N LEU A 59 -19.33 18.29 -1.15
CA LEU A 59 -18.38 17.76 -2.13
C LEU A 59 -18.01 18.87 -3.13
N GLU A 60 -16.72 19.20 -3.21
CA GLU A 60 -16.19 20.06 -4.25
C GLU A 60 -15.42 19.23 -5.29
N ILE A 61 -15.82 19.35 -6.57
CA ILE A 61 -15.08 18.77 -7.69
C ILE A 61 -14.06 19.82 -8.17
N PRO A 62 -12.76 19.50 -8.21
CA PRO A 62 -11.76 20.41 -8.78
C PRO A 62 -12.13 20.80 -10.21
N LYS A 63 -12.02 22.09 -10.53
CA LYS A 63 -12.35 22.62 -11.86
C LYS A 63 -11.40 22.15 -12.96
N ASP A 64 -10.16 21.83 -12.60
CA ASP A 64 -9.16 21.23 -13.50
C ASP A 64 -8.41 20.10 -12.78
N PHE A 65 -8.51 18.88 -13.32
CA PHE A 65 -7.79 17.71 -12.80
C PHE A 65 -6.27 17.81 -12.98
N ASN A 66 -5.78 18.69 -13.87
CA ASN A 66 -4.36 18.96 -14.04
C ASN A 66 -3.75 19.82 -12.92
N GLU A 67 -4.59 20.50 -12.12
CA GLU A 67 -4.14 21.24 -10.94
C GLU A 67 -3.85 20.34 -9.73
N LEU A 68 -4.22 19.06 -9.80
CA LEU A 68 -3.91 18.11 -8.73
C LEU A 68 -2.40 17.86 -8.69
N GLU A 69 -1.77 18.27 -7.59
CA GLU A 69 -0.34 18.08 -7.42
C GLU A 69 0.04 16.60 -7.38
N LYS A 70 1.04 16.26 -8.19
CA LYS A 70 1.66 14.94 -8.20
C LYS A 70 2.88 14.99 -7.31
N ASN A 71 2.80 14.34 -6.16
CA ASN A 71 3.88 14.29 -5.21
C ASN A 71 4.24 12.83 -4.95
N SER A 72 5.54 12.53 -4.91
CA SER A 72 5.98 11.24 -4.35
C SER A 72 5.97 11.37 -2.83
N GLY A 73 5.39 10.40 -2.15
CA GLY A 73 5.57 10.27 -0.72
C GLY A 73 5.94 8.87 -0.30
N LYS A 74 6.31 8.75 0.98
CA LYS A 74 6.48 7.46 1.64
C LYS A 74 5.88 7.54 3.02
N TYR A 75 5.35 6.41 3.46
CA TYR A 75 4.92 6.24 4.83
C TYR A 75 6.08 5.72 5.68
N SER A 76 6.09 6.10 6.94
CA SER A 76 7.00 5.58 7.95
C SER A 76 6.26 5.30 9.24
N PHE A 77 6.56 4.17 9.85
CA PHE A 77 6.05 3.73 11.13
C PHE A 77 7.24 3.49 12.07
N HIS A 78 7.35 4.36 13.06
CA HIS A 78 8.49 4.45 13.96
C HIS A 78 8.23 3.71 15.27
N GLN A 79 9.29 3.44 16.04
CA GLN A 79 9.22 2.82 17.37
C GLN A 79 8.23 3.52 18.32
N SER A 80 8.00 4.82 18.14
CA SER A 80 7.05 5.60 18.94
C SER A 80 5.58 5.24 18.71
N GLY A 81 5.26 4.39 17.73
CA GLY A 81 3.89 4.07 17.35
C GLY A 81 3.32 5.03 16.29
N HIS A 82 4.04 6.10 15.94
CA HIS A 82 3.54 7.10 15.00
C HIS A 82 3.72 6.67 13.54
N ILE A 83 2.66 6.86 12.74
CA ILE A 83 2.71 6.78 11.29
C ILE A 83 2.78 8.18 10.70
N HIS A 84 3.85 8.45 9.97
CA HIS A 84 4.02 9.67 9.19
C HIS A 84 3.91 9.40 7.71
N TYR A 85 3.34 10.34 6.97
CA TYR A 85 3.46 10.39 5.52
C TYR A 85 4.37 11.57 5.17
N LYS A 86 5.53 11.25 4.59
CA LYS A 86 6.48 12.24 4.08
C LYS A 86 6.18 12.49 2.62
N ILE A 87 5.82 13.72 2.27
CA ILE A 87 5.57 14.19 0.90
C ILE A 87 6.82 14.93 0.44
N ASN A 88 7.41 14.52 -0.68
CA ASN A 88 8.47 15.31 -1.32
C ASN A 88 7.82 16.30 -2.29
N LEU A 89 8.06 17.60 -2.07
CA LEU A 89 7.54 18.68 -2.87
C LEU A 89 8.46 18.98 -4.07
N LYS A 90 7.93 19.67 -5.09
CA LYS A 90 8.67 19.97 -6.33
C LYS A 90 9.89 20.86 -6.12
N ASP A 91 9.90 21.66 -5.07
CA ASP A 91 11.01 22.54 -4.68
C ASP A 91 12.15 21.79 -3.95
N GLY A 92 12.02 20.47 -3.78
CA GLY A 92 12.99 19.62 -3.08
C GLY A 92 12.82 19.61 -1.56
N THR A 93 11.85 20.34 -1.01
CA THR A 93 11.52 20.28 0.41
C THR A 93 10.63 19.06 0.72
N SER A 94 10.41 18.81 2.00
CA SER A 94 9.54 17.71 2.45
C SER A 94 8.53 18.22 3.47
N ASP A 95 7.27 17.86 3.23
CA ASP A 95 6.20 18.02 4.21
C ASP A 95 5.97 16.70 4.95
N TYR A 96 5.62 16.77 6.23
CA TYR A 96 5.37 15.60 7.07
C TYR A 96 3.99 15.69 7.68
N LYS A 97 3.17 14.68 7.38
CA LYS A 97 1.84 14.56 7.93
C LYS A 97 1.80 13.45 8.95
N ASN A 98 1.35 13.77 10.15
CA ASN A 98 0.97 12.76 11.14
C ASN A 98 -0.34 12.14 10.66
N ILE A 99 -0.29 10.87 10.24
CA ILE A 99 -1.45 10.17 9.72
C ILE A 99 -2.20 9.48 10.85
N SER A 100 -1.46 8.81 11.74
CA SER A 100 -2.06 8.02 12.81
C SER A 100 -1.06 7.64 13.89
N ILE A 101 -1.59 7.02 14.95
CA ILE A 101 -0.83 6.33 15.98
C ILE A 101 -1.34 4.89 16.00
N TRP A 102 -0.41 3.96 16.09
CA TRP A 102 -0.57 2.52 16.00
C TRP A 102 0.03 1.83 17.23
N PRO A 103 -0.40 0.60 17.57
CA PRO A 103 0.28 -0.21 18.56
C PRO A 103 1.76 -0.33 18.21
N LYS A 104 2.64 -0.32 19.21
CA LYS A 104 4.07 -0.48 18.94
C LYS A 104 4.32 -1.85 18.32
N LYS A 105 5.44 -2.03 17.63
CA LYS A 105 5.74 -3.28 16.91
C LYS A 105 5.78 -4.48 17.83
N GLU A 106 6.37 -4.31 19.00
CA GLU A 106 6.43 -5.27 20.08
C GLU A 106 5.05 -5.59 20.70
N GLU A 107 4.04 -4.75 20.44
CA GLU A 107 2.65 -4.92 20.88
C GLU A 107 1.77 -5.55 19.77
N ILE A 108 2.29 -5.77 18.56
CA ILE A 108 1.56 -6.45 17.48
C ILE A 108 1.52 -7.95 17.79
N ASP A 109 0.40 -8.40 18.36
CA ASP A 109 0.16 -9.79 18.77
C ASP A 109 -0.74 -10.59 17.81
N LYS A 110 -1.30 -9.91 16.80
CA LYS A 110 -2.18 -10.45 15.75
C LYS A 110 -1.96 -9.71 14.43
N PRO A 111 -2.52 -10.18 13.29
CA PRO A 111 -2.46 -9.42 12.05
C PRO A 111 -3.14 -8.06 12.18
N VAL A 112 -2.42 -6.98 11.86
CA VAL A 112 -2.93 -5.60 11.85
C VAL A 112 -2.83 -5.03 10.44
N ARG A 113 -3.94 -4.55 9.89
CA ARG A 113 -3.99 -3.97 8.52
C ARG A 113 -3.45 -2.55 8.52
N PHE A 114 -2.31 -2.32 7.87
CA PHE A 114 -1.68 -0.99 7.84
C PHE A 114 -1.99 -0.18 6.61
N PHE A 115 -2.33 -0.86 5.52
CA PHE A 115 -2.47 -0.19 4.26
C PHE A 115 -3.37 -0.98 3.32
N THR A 116 -4.10 -0.24 2.50
CA THR A 116 -4.93 -0.78 1.46
C THR A 116 -4.75 0.04 0.20
N VAL A 117 -4.72 -0.64 -0.94
CA VAL A 117 -4.59 0.00 -2.24
C VAL A 117 -5.64 -0.54 -3.18
N LEU A 118 -6.40 0.37 -3.79
CA LEU A 118 -7.10 0.06 -5.03
C LEU A 118 -6.24 0.51 -6.20
N SER A 119 -5.67 -0.47 -6.90
CA SER A 119 -4.77 -0.23 -8.02
C SER A 119 -5.49 0.55 -9.13
N ARG A 120 -4.73 1.29 -9.95
CA ARG A 120 -5.19 1.62 -11.31
C ARG A 120 -5.25 0.34 -12.16
N THR A 121 -5.87 0.43 -13.34
CA THR A 121 -5.88 -0.69 -14.29
C THR A 121 -4.46 -1.13 -14.61
N LEU A 122 -4.21 -2.44 -14.52
CA LEU A 122 -2.85 -2.96 -14.43
C LEU A 122 -1.99 -2.67 -15.67
N LYS A 123 -2.60 -2.53 -16.85
CA LYS A 123 -1.92 -2.16 -18.10
C LYS A 123 -1.19 -0.80 -18.05
N HIS A 124 -1.57 0.08 -17.11
CA HIS A 124 -1.03 1.43 -16.99
C HIS A 124 0.22 1.52 -16.09
N TYR A 125 0.65 0.42 -15.47
CA TYR A 125 1.94 0.41 -14.78
C TYR A 125 3.09 0.37 -15.80
N ASN A 126 4.20 1.04 -15.48
CA ASN A 126 5.38 1.00 -16.35
C ASN A 126 6.12 -0.31 -16.14
N LYS A 127 6.52 -0.95 -17.26
CA LYS A 127 7.43 -2.10 -17.26
C LYS A 127 8.76 -1.69 -16.62
N GLN A 128 9.33 -2.54 -15.77
CA GLN A 128 10.66 -2.29 -15.24
C GLN A 128 11.71 -3.25 -15.80
N ILE A 129 12.86 -2.66 -16.18
CA ILE A 129 14.10 -3.34 -16.52
C ILE A 129 15.14 -2.84 -15.50
N GLY A 130 15.36 -3.55 -14.40
CA GLY A 130 16.37 -3.16 -13.41
C GLY A 130 16.60 -4.23 -12.36
N ASN A 131 17.74 -4.18 -11.66
CA ASN A 131 18.10 -5.19 -10.67
C ASN A 131 17.17 -5.11 -9.44
N LEU A 132 16.31 -6.12 -9.28
CA LEU A 132 15.28 -6.21 -8.26
C LEU A 132 15.80 -6.61 -6.88
N THR A 133 17.03 -7.12 -6.79
CA THR A 133 17.62 -7.63 -5.55
C THR A 133 18.80 -6.81 -5.03
N LYS A 134 19.09 -5.67 -5.65
CA LYS A 134 20.17 -4.77 -5.22
C LYS A 134 19.91 -4.24 -3.80
N GLY A 135 20.94 -4.33 -2.93
CA GLY A 135 20.97 -3.75 -1.58
C GLY A 135 20.10 -4.52 -0.59
N ASN A 136 20.39 -5.82 -0.38
CA ASN A 136 19.66 -6.72 0.52
C ASN A 136 18.14 -6.68 0.33
N SER A 137 17.72 -6.52 -0.92
CA SER A 137 16.31 -6.47 -1.27
C SER A 137 15.84 -7.80 -1.82
N SER A 138 14.63 -8.19 -1.45
CA SER A 138 13.89 -9.31 -2.05
C SER A 138 12.82 -8.79 -3.00
N ALA A 139 12.39 -9.65 -3.92
CA ALA A 139 11.30 -9.37 -4.84
C ALA A 139 10.19 -10.41 -4.65
N VAL A 140 8.96 -9.95 -4.50
CA VAL A 140 7.76 -10.77 -4.46
C VAL A 140 6.96 -10.49 -5.71
N GLY A 141 6.81 -11.50 -6.57
CA GLY A 141 6.06 -11.41 -7.82
C GLY A 141 4.65 -11.99 -7.66
N LEU A 142 3.64 -11.20 -7.99
CA LEU A 142 2.26 -11.64 -8.13
C LEU A 142 1.96 -11.96 -9.59
N ASN A 143 1.73 -13.23 -9.88
CA ASN A 143 1.45 -13.66 -11.24
C ASN A 143 -0.04 -13.64 -11.55
N PHE A 144 -0.42 -12.76 -12.46
CA PHE A 144 -1.77 -12.63 -12.97
C PHE A 144 -1.90 -13.22 -14.37
N MET A 145 -3.12 -13.64 -14.70
CA MET A 145 -3.46 -14.00 -16.07
C MET A 145 -3.48 -12.76 -16.96
N GLU A 146 -3.30 -12.93 -18.27
CA GLU A 146 -3.14 -11.80 -19.19
C GLU A 146 -4.40 -10.92 -19.29
N GLU A 147 -5.57 -11.54 -19.21
CA GLU A 147 -6.88 -10.88 -19.14
C GLU A 147 -7.04 -9.96 -17.93
N THR A 148 -6.25 -10.16 -16.87
CA THR A 148 -6.29 -9.30 -15.67
C THR A 148 -5.64 -7.94 -15.92
N LYS A 149 -4.90 -7.75 -17.02
CA LYS A 149 -4.28 -6.45 -17.36
C LYS A 149 -5.29 -5.30 -17.44
N GLU A 150 -6.51 -5.61 -17.87
CA GLU A 150 -7.62 -4.67 -18.04
C GLU A 150 -8.43 -4.45 -16.75
N LYS A 151 -8.09 -5.17 -15.68
CA LYS A 151 -8.79 -5.13 -14.40
C LYS A 151 -8.02 -4.32 -13.37
N ARG A 152 -8.70 -3.98 -12.28
CA ARG A 152 -8.10 -3.42 -11.06
C ARG A 152 -7.93 -4.53 -10.04
N VAL A 153 -6.98 -4.31 -9.14
CA VAL A 153 -6.72 -5.22 -8.02
C VAL A 153 -6.82 -4.44 -6.73
N TYR A 154 -7.57 -4.99 -5.80
CA TYR A 154 -7.64 -4.54 -4.44
C TYR A 154 -6.59 -5.27 -3.62
N PHE A 155 -5.76 -4.52 -2.90
CA PHE A 155 -4.71 -5.04 -2.05
C PHE A 155 -4.94 -4.64 -0.60
N GLU A 156 -4.71 -5.58 0.30
CA GLU A 156 -4.64 -5.37 1.73
C GLU A 156 -3.28 -5.82 2.24
N PHE A 157 -2.66 -4.99 3.06
CA PHE A 157 -1.35 -5.22 3.64
C PHE A 157 -1.45 -5.26 5.15
N PHE A 158 -0.90 -6.33 5.74
CA PHE A 158 -0.88 -6.54 7.18
C PHE A 158 0.53 -6.76 7.68
N LEU A 159 0.78 -6.38 8.93
CA LEU A 159 1.90 -6.85 9.72
C LEU A 159 1.39 -7.81 10.78
N SER A 160 2.07 -8.91 10.98
CA SER A 160 1.69 -9.95 11.95
C SER A 160 2.91 -10.61 12.56
N PRO A 161 2.86 -11.05 13.83
CA PRO A 161 3.79 -12.06 14.32
C PRO A 161 3.55 -13.40 13.62
N ALA A 162 4.50 -14.33 13.79
CA ALA A 162 4.31 -15.71 13.38
C ALA A 162 3.27 -16.40 14.28
N GLY A 163 2.34 -17.15 13.69
CA GLY A 163 1.30 -17.86 14.43
C GLY A 163 0.12 -18.26 13.54
N GLU A 164 -0.91 -18.82 14.17
CA GLU A 164 -2.19 -19.13 13.54
C GLU A 164 -3.23 -18.09 13.95
N PHE A 165 -3.80 -17.40 12.97
CA PHE A 165 -4.76 -16.32 13.20
C PHE A 165 -5.92 -16.43 12.22
N PRO A 166 -7.13 -15.99 12.60
CA PRO A 166 -8.20 -15.79 11.64
C PRO A 166 -7.79 -14.73 10.62
N ILE A 167 -8.19 -14.92 9.36
CA ILE A 167 -7.98 -13.93 8.31
C ILE A 167 -8.88 -12.72 8.62
N PRO A 168 -8.34 -11.48 8.68
CA PRO A 168 -9.16 -10.29 8.92
C PRO A 168 -10.23 -10.07 7.85
N ASP A 169 -11.38 -9.53 8.26
CA ASP A 169 -12.49 -9.19 7.37
C ASP A 169 -12.08 -8.10 6.38
N THR A 170 -12.45 -8.25 5.11
CA THR A 170 -12.15 -7.26 4.06
C THR A 170 -12.93 -5.97 4.28
N LEU A 171 -12.31 -4.80 4.04
CA LEU A 171 -13.00 -3.51 4.21
C LEU A 171 -14.11 -3.27 3.20
N ILE A 172 -13.94 -3.81 2.00
CA ILE A 172 -14.90 -3.69 0.92
C ILE A 172 -15.38 -5.07 0.53
N LYS A 173 -16.66 -5.15 0.19
CA LYS A 173 -17.22 -6.34 -0.42
C LYS A 173 -16.74 -6.42 -1.87
N ILE A 174 -16.04 -7.50 -2.21
CA ILE A 174 -15.56 -7.75 -3.57
C ILE A 174 -16.40 -8.88 -4.17
N GLU A 175 -16.93 -8.64 -5.36
CA GLU A 175 -17.52 -9.70 -6.19
C GLU A 175 -16.37 -10.50 -6.80
N GLY A 176 -15.82 -11.45 -6.03
CA GLY A 176 -14.68 -12.28 -6.41
C GLY A 176 -14.00 -12.94 -5.20
N ASN A 177 -13.06 -13.85 -5.46
CA ASN A 177 -12.30 -14.50 -4.40
C ASN A 177 -11.12 -13.62 -3.95
N MET A 178 -11.05 -13.35 -2.64
CA MET A 178 -9.95 -12.67 -1.95
C MET A 178 -9.02 -13.70 -1.29
N ASP A 179 -8.74 -14.80 -1.97
CA ASP A 179 -8.15 -15.99 -1.33
C ASP A 179 -6.63 -16.07 -1.47
N SER A 180 -6.04 -15.23 -2.33
CA SER A 180 -4.60 -15.25 -2.53
C SER A 180 -3.90 -14.40 -1.47
N ILE A 181 -3.26 -15.09 -0.53
CA ILE A 181 -2.45 -14.52 0.53
C ILE A 181 -0.98 -14.87 0.29
N ILE A 182 -0.11 -13.89 0.40
CA ILE A 182 1.34 -14.06 0.36
C ILE A 182 1.93 -13.52 1.65
N CYS A 183 2.83 -14.31 2.25
CA CYS A 183 3.56 -13.92 3.44
C CYS A 183 5.04 -13.77 3.12
N HIS A 184 5.68 -12.73 3.67
CA HIS A 184 7.12 -12.52 3.57
C HIS A 184 7.68 -12.06 4.91
N PRO A 185 8.73 -12.69 5.45
CA PRO A 185 9.35 -12.24 6.69
C PRO A 185 9.98 -10.86 6.51
N MET A 186 9.76 -9.97 7.47
CA MET A 186 10.30 -8.61 7.48
C MET A 186 11.33 -8.39 8.60
N SER A 187 11.21 -9.15 9.70
CA SER A 187 12.16 -9.23 10.81
C SER A 187 12.04 -10.59 11.49
N ASP A 188 12.77 -10.81 12.60
CA ASP A 188 12.62 -12.02 13.44
C ASP A 188 11.24 -12.16 14.09
N HIS A 189 10.46 -11.08 14.12
CA HIS A 189 9.18 -11.02 14.83
C HIS A 189 8.01 -10.59 13.96
N LEU A 190 8.24 -10.09 12.74
CA LEU A 190 7.18 -9.57 11.89
C LEU A 190 7.19 -10.20 10.50
N ILE A 191 5.99 -10.52 10.02
CA ILE A 191 5.68 -11.02 8.69
C ILE A 191 4.80 -9.98 7.99
N LEU A 192 5.20 -9.59 6.79
CA LEU A 192 4.34 -8.86 5.86
C LEU A 192 3.38 -9.85 5.21
N ILE A 193 2.08 -9.58 5.33
CA ILE A 193 1.02 -10.34 4.67
C ILE A 193 0.42 -9.45 3.59
N ILE A 194 0.32 -9.99 2.38
CA ILE A 194 -0.26 -9.35 1.20
C ILE A 194 -1.46 -10.19 0.78
N ARG A 195 -2.66 -9.65 0.95
CA ARG A 195 -3.90 -10.24 0.43
C ARG A 195 -4.38 -9.42 -0.75
N HIS A 196 -4.91 -10.09 -1.77
CA HIS A 196 -5.41 -9.37 -2.94
C HIS A 196 -6.56 -10.07 -3.65
N GLY A 197 -7.32 -9.29 -4.41
CA GLY A 197 -8.46 -9.75 -5.20
C GLY A 197 -8.65 -8.89 -6.45
N VAL A 198 -9.02 -9.55 -7.53
CA VAL A 198 -9.27 -8.91 -8.83
C VAL A 198 -10.70 -8.37 -8.86
N MET A 199 -10.86 -7.11 -9.27
CA MET A 199 -12.15 -6.44 -9.36
C MET A 199 -12.70 -6.57 -10.79
N GLU A 200 -13.92 -7.07 -10.94
CA GLU A 200 -14.57 -7.23 -12.25
C GLU A 200 -15.19 -5.93 -12.80
N ASN A 201 -15.65 -5.02 -11.94
CA ASN A 201 -16.59 -3.95 -12.33
C ASN A 201 -16.03 -2.50 -12.23
N LEU A 202 -14.70 -2.29 -12.18
CA LEU A 202 -14.09 -0.97 -11.94
C LEU A 202 -13.02 -0.55 -12.98
N SER A 203 -13.08 -1.06 -14.20
CA SER A 203 -12.09 -0.75 -15.25
C SER A 203 -11.98 0.75 -15.59
N ASP A 204 -13.07 1.51 -15.45
CA ASP A 204 -13.21 2.86 -16.00
C ASP A 204 -12.98 3.99 -14.98
N TRP A 205 -12.69 3.66 -13.71
CA TRP A 205 -12.28 4.65 -12.71
C TRP A 205 -10.82 5.10 -12.99
N HIS A 206 -10.37 6.30 -12.60
CA HIS A 206 -9.08 6.85 -13.10
C HIS A 206 -8.20 7.67 -12.13
N PRO A 207 -8.18 7.37 -10.82
CA PRO A 207 -6.85 7.22 -10.21
C PRO A 207 -6.67 5.94 -9.37
N GLU A 208 -5.42 5.62 -9.04
CA GLU A 208 -5.07 4.72 -7.93
C GLU A 208 -5.51 5.39 -6.64
N LYS A 209 -6.12 4.65 -5.72
CA LYS A 209 -6.55 5.17 -4.42
C LYS A 209 -5.87 4.39 -3.31
N GLU A 210 -5.05 5.11 -2.57
CA GLU A 210 -4.40 4.62 -1.36
C GLU A 210 -5.30 4.96 -0.16
N LEU A 211 -5.43 4.01 0.76
CA LEU A 211 -6.07 4.22 2.05
C LEU A 211 -5.13 3.71 3.13
N SER A 212 -4.60 4.63 3.93
CA SER A 212 -3.98 4.26 5.19
C SER A 212 -5.07 4.08 6.23
N ILE A 213 -5.07 2.93 6.89
CA ILE A 213 -6.15 2.56 7.81
C ILE A 213 -5.62 2.67 9.21
N ILE A 214 -6.47 3.26 10.05
CA ILE A 214 -6.27 3.40 11.47
C ILE A 214 -7.29 2.45 12.08
N GLU A 215 -6.85 1.31 12.59
CA GLU A 215 -7.70 0.49 13.47
C GLU A 215 -7.76 1.16 14.85
N ASN A 216 -8.33 2.37 14.91
CA ASN A 216 -8.86 2.94 16.13
C ASN A 216 -10.37 3.06 15.88
N ASP A 217 -11.15 2.19 16.52
CA ASP A 217 -12.62 2.16 16.54
C ASP A 217 -13.34 1.44 15.37
N ILE A 218 -13.28 0.09 15.37
CA ILE A 218 -14.46 -0.74 15.06
C ILE A 218 -14.83 -1.54 16.31
#